data_AF-A0A9P6ZQC4-F1
#
_entry.id   AF-A0A9P6ZQC4-F1
#
_cell.length_a   1.000
_cell.length_b   1.000
_cell.length_c   1.000
_cell.angle_alpha   90.00
_cell.angle_beta   90.00
_cell.angle_gamma   90.00
#
_symmetry.space_group_name_H-M   'P 1'
#
loop_
_entity.id
_entity.type
_entity.pdbx_description
1 polymer ?
#
loop_
_entity_poly.entity_id
_entity_poly.type
_entity_poly.pdbx_seq_one_letter_code
_entity_poly.pdbx_strand_id
1 'polypeptide(L)'
;MDDNPTSAVNSLTAGLDDLASYLERSTLVVLAYTDIIERKYARPALDKISRYFQGQPLTMSWVTMTLTLFAATSILPVLSFIGLSIFALCSSMSIAFAFGFAAVVALETMFVTVLLLVLGGLLLFSFVFTTFVAMAYLTFRLGQHLQTQGHFGIVEWAQETKQHFASVSVKPEDNDGSDGSGVLVAHDANHEVKRENRSPSPSSSRP
;
A
#
# COMPACT_ATOMS: atom_id res chain seq x y z
N MET A 1 38.27 4.49 28.43
CA MET A 1 38.13 5.55 27.41
C MET A 1 36.82 6.19 27.78
N ASP A 2 36.91 7.18 28.65
CA ASP A 2 35.77 7.71 29.38
C ASP A 2 35.29 8.94 28.62
N ASP A 3 34.35 8.70 27.71
CA ASP A 3 33.72 9.75 26.92
C ASP A 3 32.83 10.56 27.88
N ASN A 4 33.43 11.60 28.46
CA ASN A 4 32.79 12.44 29.45
C ASN A 4 31.61 13.19 28.81
N PRO A 5 30.35 12.82 29.14
CA PRO A 5 29.16 13.36 28.46
C PRO A 5 28.98 14.86 28.70
N THR A 6 29.67 15.42 29.72
CA THR A 6 29.62 16.86 30.00
C THR A 6 30.35 17.72 28.97
N SER A 7 31.33 17.16 28.23
CA SER A 7 32.03 17.91 27.17
C SER A 7 31.13 18.17 25.96
N ALA A 8 30.26 17.21 25.61
CA ALA A 8 29.34 17.33 24.49
C ALA A 8 28.25 18.38 24.78
N VAL A 9 27.71 18.38 26.01
CA VAL A 9 26.69 19.36 26.44
C VAL A 9 27.24 20.78 26.41
N ASN A 10 28.46 20.99 26.92
CA ASN A 10 29.08 22.32 26.93
C ASN A 10 29.39 22.85 25.51
N SER A 11 29.71 21.96 24.56
CA SER A 11 29.92 22.35 23.16
C SER A 11 28.63 22.74 22.44
N LEU A 12 27.51 22.07 22.77
CA LEU A 12 26.19 22.36 22.21
C LEU A 12 25.66 23.69 22.75
N THR A 13 25.83 23.95 24.04
CA THR A 13 25.42 25.23 24.65
C THR A 13 26.24 26.39 24.08
N ALA A 14 27.55 26.22 23.93
CA ALA A 14 28.41 27.24 23.32
C ALA A 14 28.00 27.57 21.86
N GLY A 15 27.58 26.56 21.08
CA GLY A 15 27.08 26.78 19.71
C GLY A 15 25.72 27.48 19.65
N LEU A 16 24.82 27.19 20.59
CA LEU A 16 23.53 27.88 20.71
C LEU A 16 23.71 29.35 21.11
N ASP A 17 24.64 29.63 22.04
CA ASP A 17 24.97 30.99 22.47
C ASP A 17 25.58 31.80 21.32
N ASP A 18 26.43 31.20 20.50
CA ASP A 18 26.99 31.84 19.30
C ASP A 18 25.89 32.16 18.28
N LEU A 19 24.99 31.21 17.97
CA LEU A 19 23.87 31.42 17.05
C LEU A 19 22.91 32.53 17.55
N ALA A 20 22.63 32.55 18.85
CA ALA A 20 21.83 33.60 19.47
C ALA A 20 22.49 34.97 19.32
N SER A 21 23.81 35.05 19.54
CA SER A 21 24.57 36.30 19.35
C SER A 21 24.57 36.77 17.90
N TYR A 22 24.62 35.84 16.93
CA TYR A 22 24.50 36.16 15.50
C TYR A 22 23.11 36.69 15.13
N LEU A 23 22.05 36.08 15.67
CA LEU A 23 20.68 36.54 15.47
C LEU A 23 20.48 37.94 16.08
N GLU A 24 20.96 38.18 17.30
CA GLU A 24 20.91 39.49 17.93
C GLU A 24 21.67 40.54 17.11
N ARG A 25 22.87 40.21 16.63
CA ARG A 25 23.64 41.12 15.77
C ARG A 25 22.94 41.40 14.44
N SER A 26 22.33 40.39 13.82
CA SER A 26 21.59 40.57 12.56
C SER A 26 20.34 41.43 12.74
N THR A 27 19.60 41.25 13.83
CA THR A 27 18.41 42.05 14.16
C THR A 27 18.77 43.51 14.44
N LEU A 28 19.87 43.77 15.16
CA LEU A 28 20.39 45.13 15.38
C LEU A 28 20.77 45.82 14.07
N VAL A 29 21.37 45.11 13.12
CA VAL A 29 21.69 45.66 11.79
C VAL A 29 20.42 45.99 11.02
N VAL A 30 19.43 45.08 10.97
CA VAL A 30 18.15 45.32 10.29
C VAL A 30 17.42 46.51 10.94
N LEU A 31 17.42 46.62 12.27
CA LEU A 31 16.83 47.74 12.97
C LEU A 31 17.55 49.06 12.66
N ALA A 32 18.89 49.07 12.66
CA ALA A 32 19.66 50.27 12.31
C ALA A 32 19.39 50.74 10.88
N TYR A 33 19.32 49.81 9.91
CA TYR A 33 18.94 50.14 8.53
C TYR A 33 17.49 50.61 8.44
N THR A 34 16.57 49.96 9.17
CA THR A 34 15.16 50.35 9.21
C THR A 34 15.00 51.76 9.78
N ASP A 35 15.73 52.13 10.82
CA ASP A 35 15.70 53.48 11.40
C ASP A 35 16.24 54.53 10.41
N ILE A 36 17.32 54.22 9.69
CA ILE A 36 17.83 55.10 8.63
C ILE A 36 16.79 55.29 7.53
N ILE A 37 16.12 54.21 7.11
CA ILE A 37 15.08 54.26 6.07
C ILE A 37 13.86 55.04 6.56
N GLU A 38 13.41 54.76 7.78
CA GLU A 38 12.28 55.45 8.38
C GLU A 38 12.55 56.95 8.45
N ARG A 39 13.72 57.33 8.94
CA ARG A 39 14.06 58.72 9.20
C ARG A 39 14.39 59.50 7.94
N LYS A 40 15.12 58.92 6.98
CA LYS A 40 15.51 59.60 5.73
C LYS A 40 14.45 59.57 4.65
N TYR A 41 13.63 58.52 4.58
CA TYR A 41 12.69 58.32 3.46
C TYR A 41 11.24 58.24 3.92
N ALA A 42 10.91 57.40 4.90
CA ALA A 42 9.50 57.15 5.25
C ALA A 42 8.84 58.38 5.89
N ARG A 43 9.45 58.98 6.92
CA ARG A 43 8.93 60.17 7.60
C ARG A 43 8.75 61.38 6.67
N PRO A 44 9.75 61.80 5.87
CA PRO A 44 9.57 62.95 4.99
C PRO A 44 8.57 62.67 3.85
N ALA A 45 8.48 61.42 3.36
CA ALA A 45 7.45 61.05 2.41
C ALA A 45 6.05 61.12 3.04
N LEU A 46 5.87 60.54 4.23
CA LEU A 46 4.61 60.59 4.97
C LEU A 46 4.20 62.02 5.34
N ASP A 47 5.15 62.87 5.75
CA ASP A 47 4.86 64.27 6.07
C ASP A 47 4.46 65.06 4.81
N LYS A 48 5.12 64.81 3.67
CA LYS A 48 4.69 65.39 2.38
C LYS A 48 3.28 64.93 2.00
N ILE A 49 3.03 63.63 2.08
CA ILE A 49 1.72 63.03 1.76
C ILE A 49 0.65 63.62 2.68
N SER A 50 0.89 63.68 3.99
CA SER A 50 0.04 64.31 5.01
C SER A 50 -0.32 65.76 4.66
N ARG A 51 0.68 66.58 4.30
CA ARG A 51 0.44 67.98 3.91
C ARG A 51 -0.35 68.09 2.62
N TYR A 52 -0.12 67.20 1.65
CA TYR A 52 -0.93 67.12 0.44
C TYR A 52 -2.37 66.69 0.72
N PHE A 53 -2.60 65.79 1.69
CA PHE A 53 -3.94 65.38 2.12
C PHE A 53 -4.76 66.51 2.72
N GLN A 54 -4.12 67.46 3.42
CA GLN A 54 -4.81 68.62 4.00
C GLN A 54 -5.26 69.65 2.96
N GLY A 55 -4.57 69.72 1.80
CA GLY A 55 -4.87 70.72 0.77
C GLY A 55 -6.04 70.38 -0.14
N GLN A 56 -6.26 69.09 -0.45
CA GLN A 56 -7.27 68.66 -1.42
C GLN A 56 -7.91 67.30 -1.05
N PRO A 57 -8.90 67.27 -0.15
CA PRO A 57 -9.48 66.02 0.34
C PRO A 57 -10.27 65.24 -0.72
N LEU A 58 -10.82 65.93 -1.74
CA LEU A 58 -11.69 65.32 -2.75
C LEU A 58 -10.93 64.54 -3.83
N THR A 59 -9.75 65.00 -4.26
CA THR A 59 -8.94 64.30 -5.27
C THR A 59 -8.22 63.10 -4.66
N MET A 60 -7.84 63.22 -3.39
CA MET A 60 -7.14 62.17 -2.66
C MET A 60 -8.00 60.96 -2.35
N SER A 61 -9.27 61.14 -1.99
CA SER A 61 -10.19 60.00 -1.75
C SER A 61 -10.36 59.13 -3.00
N TRP A 62 -10.33 59.74 -4.20
CA TRP A 62 -10.36 59.03 -5.47
C TRP A 62 -9.10 58.20 -5.71
N VAL A 63 -7.92 58.78 -5.45
CA VAL A 63 -6.63 58.08 -5.61
C VAL A 63 -6.50 56.96 -4.59
N THR A 64 -6.86 57.18 -3.33
CA THR A 64 -6.77 56.14 -2.30
C THR A 64 -7.76 55.01 -2.55
N MET A 65 -9.00 55.33 -2.97
CA MET A 65 -10.00 54.32 -3.32
C MET A 65 -9.56 53.49 -4.53
N THR A 66 -9.08 54.12 -5.60
CA THR A 66 -8.59 53.40 -6.79
C THR A 66 -7.34 52.58 -6.50
N LEU A 67 -6.39 53.09 -5.71
CA LEU A 67 -5.22 52.34 -5.28
C LEU A 67 -5.59 51.15 -4.41
N THR A 68 -6.54 51.32 -3.48
CA THR A 68 -7.04 50.23 -2.63
C THR A 68 -7.76 49.18 -3.46
N LEU A 69 -8.59 49.60 -4.41
CA LEU A 69 -9.29 48.68 -5.31
C LEU A 69 -8.28 47.94 -6.21
N PHE A 70 -7.28 48.63 -6.75
CA PHE A 70 -6.21 48.04 -7.54
C PHE A 70 -5.39 47.05 -6.71
N ALA A 71 -5.02 47.41 -5.48
CA ALA A 71 -4.31 46.52 -4.57
C ALA A 71 -5.16 45.28 -4.23
N ALA A 72 -6.42 45.46 -3.86
CA ALA A 72 -7.34 44.36 -3.57
C ALA A 72 -7.57 43.45 -4.78
N THR A 73 -7.77 44.04 -5.96
CA THR A 73 -7.95 43.28 -7.21
C THR A 73 -6.67 42.63 -7.71
N SER A 74 -5.49 43.12 -7.34
CA SER A 74 -4.20 42.51 -7.68
C SER A 74 -3.87 41.27 -6.85
N ILE A 75 -4.42 41.14 -5.65
CA ILE A 75 -4.25 39.95 -4.80
C ILE A 75 -5.05 38.77 -5.35
N LEU A 76 -6.22 39.03 -5.94
CA LEU A 76 -7.11 38.02 -6.51
C LEU A 76 -6.44 37.12 -7.57
N PRO A 77 -5.76 37.65 -8.61
CA PRO A 77 -5.08 36.83 -9.61
C PRO A 77 -3.89 36.06 -9.02
N VAL A 78 -3.16 36.63 -8.04
CA VAL A 78 -2.06 35.92 -7.36
C VAL A 78 -2.60 34.74 -6.58
N LEU A 79 -3.68 34.94 -5.81
CA LEU A 79 -4.31 33.88 -5.03
C LEU A 79 -4.93 32.82 -5.93
N SER A 80 -5.58 33.23 -7.03
CA SER A 80 -6.12 32.33 -8.05
C SER A 80 -5.01 31.51 -8.71
N PHE A 81 -3.88 32.12 -9.05
CA PHE A 81 -2.74 31.44 -9.64
C PHE A 81 -2.16 30.39 -8.69
N ILE A 82 -2.00 30.71 -7.41
CA ILE A 82 -1.53 29.77 -6.38
C ILE A 82 -2.53 28.61 -6.25
N GLY A 83 -3.83 28.91 -6.15
CA GLY A 83 -4.88 27.90 -6.05
C GLY A 83 -4.93 26.97 -7.25
N LEU A 84 -4.90 27.52 -8.47
CA LEU A 84 -4.88 26.74 -9.71
C LEU A 84 -3.60 25.92 -9.85
N SER A 85 -2.45 26.44 -9.41
CA SER A 85 -1.19 25.69 -9.44
C SER A 85 -1.23 24.49 -8.52
N ILE A 86 -1.70 24.67 -7.27
CA ILE A 86 -1.86 23.56 -6.31
C ILE A 86 -2.89 22.55 -6.84
N PHE A 87 -4.00 23.03 -7.39
CA PHE A 87 -5.03 22.18 -7.97
C PHE A 87 -4.50 21.36 -9.15
N ALA A 88 -3.73 21.98 -10.05
CA ALA A 88 -3.11 21.31 -11.18
C ALA A 88 -2.12 20.23 -10.72
N LEU A 89 -1.27 20.54 -9.73
CA LEU A 89 -0.35 19.56 -9.15
C LEU A 89 -1.11 18.38 -8.51
N CYS A 90 -2.12 18.66 -7.70
CA CYS A 90 -2.94 17.63 -7.05
C CYS A 90 -3.67 16.76 -8.07
N SER A 91 -4.26 17.37 -9.10
CA SER A 91 -4.93 16.68 -10.21
C SER A 91 -3.94 15.79 -10.98
N SER A 92 -2.76 16.30 -11.31
CA SER A 92 -1.74 15.54 -12.02
C SER A 92 -1.26 14.31 -11.23
N MET A 93 -1.05 14.47 -9.91
CA MET A 93 -0.69 13.36 -9.01
C MET A 93 -1.81 12.33 -8.94
N SER A 94 -3.07 12.78 -8.79
CA SER A 94 -4.23 11.89 -8.75
C SER A 94 -4.36 11.07 -10.04
N ILE A 95 -4.13 11.69 -11.20
CA ILE A 95 -4.13 11.02 -12.50
C ILE A 95 -2.99 10.00 -12.59
N ALA A 96 -1.78 10.36 -12.15
CA ALA A 96 -0.65 9.45 -12.13
C ALA A 96 -0.92 8.21 -11.25
N PHE A 97 -1.52 8.40 -10.07
CA PHE A 97 -1.94 7.29 -9.21
C PHE A 97 -3.02 6.43 -9.84
N ALA A 98 -4.01 7.03 -10.50
CA ALA A 98 -5.07 6.30 -11.18
C ALA A 98 -4.49 5.40 -12.30
N PHE A 99 -3.57 5.91 -13.10
CA PHE A 99 -2.88 5.12 -14.13
C PHE A 99 -1.98 4.04 -13.53
N GLY A 100 -1.25 4.35 -12.44
CA GLY A 100 -0.43 3.38 -11.73
C GLY A 100 -1.27 2.22 -11.19
N PHE A 101 -2.39 2.51 -10.54
CA PHE A 101 -3.31 1.50 -10.03
C PHE A 101 -3.93 0.68 -11.16
N ALA A 102 -4.39 1.32 -12.24
CA ALA A 102 -4.93 0.63 -13.40
C ALA A 102 -3.91 -0.33 -14.05
N ALA A 103 -2.63 0.07 -14.12
CA ALA A 103 -1.56 -0.78 -14.64
C ALA A 103 -1.30 -2.01 -13.75
N VAL A 104 -1.31 -1.84 -12.43
CA VAL A 104 -1.15 -2.94 -11.47
C VAL A 104 -2.31 -3.93 -11.60
N VAL A 105 -3.55 -3.44 -11.64
CA VAL A 105 -4.74 -4.31 -11.81
C VAL A 105 -4.71 -5.02 -13.17
N ALA A 106 -4.30 -4.34 -14.24
CA ALA A 106 -4.15 -4.96 -15.56
C ALA A 106 -3.09 -6.08 -15.55
N LEU A 107 -1.97 -5.87 -14.86
CA LEU A 107 -0.91 -6.86 -14.75
C LEU A 107 -1.33 -8.06 -13.88
N GLU A 108 -2.02 -7.80 -12.77
CA GLU A 108 -2.59 -8.85 -11.92
C GLU A 108 -3.61 -9.70 -12.68
N THR A 109 -4.57 -9.06 -13.36
CA THR A 109 -5.59 -9.77 -14.16
C THR A 109 -4.97 -10.58 -15.30
N MET A 110 -3.95 -10.05 -15.98
CA MET A 110 -3.15 -10.81 -16.95
C MET A 110 -2.53 -12.05 -16.33
N PHE A 111 -1.87 -11.91 -15.17
CA PHE A 111 -1.23 -13.02 -14.49
C PHE A 111 -2.23 -14.09 -14.04
N VAL A 112 -3.34 -13.68 -13.42
CA VAL A 112 -4.42 -14.58 -13.01
C VAL A 112 -5.00 -15.33 -14.21
N THR A 113 -5.21 -14.64 -15.34
CA THR A 113 -5.75 -15.24 -16.56
C THR A 113 -4.79 -16.29 -17.12
N VAL A 114 -3.49 -15.99 -17.19
CA VAL A 114 -2.47 -16.95 -17.64
C VAL A 114 -2.40 -18.15 -16.70
N LEU A 115 -2.44 -17.93 -15.39
CA LEU A 115 -2.42 -19.00 -14.39
C LEU A 115 -3.64 -19.91 -14.54
N LEU A 116 -4.83 -19.32 -14.72
CA LEU A 116 -6.07 -20.07 -14.92
C LEU A 116 -6.04 -20.86 -16.23
N LEU A 117 -5.49 -20.30 -17.30
CA LEU A 117 -5.30 -20.99 -18.58
C LEU A 117 -4.37 -22.20 -18.42
N VAL A 118 -3.23 -22.04 -17.74
CA VAL A 118 -2.27 -23.11 -17.49
C VAL A 118 -2.90 -24.20 -16.62
N LEU A 119 -3.60 -23.82 -15.55
CA LEU A 119 -4.25 -24.77 -14.65
C LEU A 119 -5.37 -25.54 -15.38
N GLY A 120 -6.19 -24.85 -16.15
CA GLY A 120 -7.24 -25.45 -16.98
C GLY A 120 -6.65 -26.39 -18.04
N GLY A 121 -5.57 -26.00 -18.71
CA GLY A 121 -4.84 -26.83 -19.66
C GLY A 121 -4.27 -28.09 -19.00
N LEU A 122 -3.67 -27.96 -17.81
CA LEU A 122 -3.12 -29.09 -17.05
C LEU A 122 -4.22 -30.05 -16.59
N LEU A 123 -5.37 -29.53 -16.15
CA LEU A 123 -6.54 -30.34 -15.80
C LEU A 123 -7.08 -31.11 -16.99
N LEU A 124 -7.25 -30.46 -18.14
CA LEU A 124 -7.68 -31.11 -19.38
C LEU A 124 -6.68 -32.17 -19.83
N PHE A 125 -5.38 -31.84 -19.80
CA PHE A 125 -4.33 -32.79 -20.14
C PHE A 125 -4.34 -34.01 -19.21
N SER A 126 -4.45 -33.79 -17.90
CA SER A 126 -4.55 -34.85 -16.90
C SER A 126 -5.78 -35.73 -17.14
N PHE A 127 -6.93 -35.12 -17.46
CA PHE A 127 -8.16 -35.85 -17.75
C PHE A 127 -8.03 -36.71 -19.02
N VAL A 128 -7.52 -36.15 -20.12
CA VAL A 128 -7.30 -36.88 -21.38
C VAL A 128 -6.27 -37.98 -21.18
N PHE A 129 -5.20 -37.72 -20.44
CA PHE A 129 -4.17 -38.72 -20.16
C PHE A 129 -4.73 -39.86 -19.30
N THR A 130 -5.47 -39.55 -18.24
CA THR A 130 -6.09 -40.55 -17.36
C THR A 130 -7.10 -41.42 -18.11
N THR A 131 -7.95 -40.80 -18.94
CA THR A 131 -8.92 -41.53 -19.77
C THR A 131 -8.23 -42.40 -20.82
N PHE A 132 -7.16 -41.90 -21.45
CA PHE A 132 -6.37 -42.67 -22.41
C PHE A 132 -5.70 -43.88 -21.75
N VAL A 133 -5.04 -43.69 -20.60
CA VAL A 133 -4.41 -44.78 -19.84
C VAL A 133 -5.45 -45.80 -19.39
N ALA A 134 -6.61 -45.35 -18.91
CA ALA A 134 -7.71 -46.24 -18.54
C ALA A 134 -8.22 -47.06 -19.74
N MET A 135 -8.43 -46.43 -20.90
CA MET A 135 -8.87 -47.12 -22.12
C MET A 135 -7.81 -48.10 -22.65
N ALA A 136 -6.53 -47.72 -22.62
CA ALA A 136 -5.41 -48.59 -22.98
C ALA A 136 -5.32 -49.81 -22.05
N TYR A 137 -5.52 -49.60 -20.74
CA TYR A 137 -5.56 -50.69 -19.77
C TYR A 137 -6.74 -51.64 -20.03
N LEU A 138 -7.94 -51.10 -20.25
CA LEU A 138 -9.14 -51.91 -20.54
C LEU A 138 -8.97 -52.73 -21.82
N THR A 139 -8.43 -52.13 -22.88
CA THR A 139 -8.17 -52.83 -24.16
C THR A 139 -7.08 -53.89 -24.03
N PHE A 140 -5.99 -53.61 -23.32
CA PHE A 140 -4.94 -54.60 -23.04
C PHE A 140 -5.49 -55.79 -22.26
N ARG A 141 -6.25 -55.53 -21.18
CA ARG A 141 -6.87 -56.58 -20.34
C ARG A 141 -7.89 -57.41 -21.11
N LEU A 142 -8.70 -56.78 -21.96
CA LEU A 142 -9.64 -57.48 -22.85
C LEU A 142 -8.89 -58.37 -23.84
N GLY A 143 -7.78 -57.88 -24.41
CA GLY A 143 -6.89 -58.66 -25.27
C GLY A 143 -6.33 -59.90 -24.59
N GLN A 144 -5.93 -59.79 -23.32
CA GLN A 144 -5.48 -60.95 -22.53
C GLN A 144 -6.60 -61.99 -22.34
N HIS A 145 -7.83 -61.57 -22.03
CA HIS A 145 -8.96 -62.50 -21.86
C HIS A 145 -9.35 -63.21 -23.18
N LEU A 146 -9.30 -62.48 -24.30
CA LEU A 146 -9.55 -63.06 -25.63
C LEU A 146 -8.53 -64.14 -26.00
N GLN A 147 -7.27 -63.97 -25.60
CA GLN A 147 -6.23 -64.97 -25.86
C GLN A 147 -6.39 -66.23 -24.99
N THR A 148 -6.84 -66.11 -23.74
CA THR A 148 -6.92 -67.25 -22.81
C THR A 148 -8.22 -68.06 -22.96
N GLN A 149 -9.36 -67.41 -23.22
CA GLN A 149 -10.70 -68.04 -23.19
C GLN A 149 -11.50 -67.90 -24.49
N GLY A 150 -11.00 -67.21 -25.52
CA GLY A 150 -11.70 -66.98 -26.77
C GLY A 150 -12.95 -66.09 -26.62
N HIS A 151 -14.03 -66.39 -27.34
CA HIS A 151 -15.24 -65.55 -27.37
C HIS A 151 -16.01 -65.47 -26.04
N PHE A 152 -15.89 -66.48 -25.16
CA PHE A 152 -16.55 -66.47 -23.86
C PHE A 152 -15.95 -65.43 -22.89
N GLY A 153 -14.68 -65.05 -23.07
CA GLY A 153 -14.00 -64.09 -22.20
C GLY A 153 -14.58 -62.66 -22.25
N ILE A 154 -15.35 -62.31 -23.29
CA ILE A 154 -15.98 -60.98 -23.40
C ILE A 154 -17.12 -60.82 -22.37
N VAL A 155 -17.89 -61.89 -22.15
CA VAL A 155 -19.05 -61.85 -21.23
C VAL A 155 -18.56 -61.77 -19.79
N GLU A 156 -17.55 -62.56 -19.45
CA GLU A 156 -16.96 -62.58 -18.11
C GLU A 156 -16.26 -61.25 -17.78
N TRP A 157 -15.51 -60.68 -18.73
CA TRP A 157 -14.93 -59.34 -18.60
C TRP A 157 -15.98 -58.25 -18.40
N ALA A 158 -17.09 -58.27 -19.16
CA ALA A 158 -18.16 -57.29 -19.03
C ALA A 158 -18.83 -57.36 -17.65
N GLN A 159 -19.00 -58.57 -17.13
CA GLN A 159 -19.58 -58.80 -15.80
C GLN A 159 -18.63 -58.33 -14.69
N GLU A 160 -17.33 -58.64 -14.77
CA GLU A 160 -16.29 -58.14 -13.84
C GLU A 160 -16.24 -56.61 -13.85
N THR A 161 -16.21 -56.00 -15.03
CA THR A 161 -16.11 -54.55 -15.20
C THR A 161 -17.34 -53.86 -14.61
N LYS A 162 -18.54 -54.37 -14.90
CA LYS A 162 -19.79 -53.86 -14.33
C LYS A 162 -19.80 -53.97 -12.79
N GLN A 163 -19.26 -55.05 -12.24
CA GLN A 163 -19.20 -55.26 -10.80
C GLN A 163 -18.25 -54.27 -10.11
N HIS A 164 -17.09 -53.99 -10.71
CA HIS A 164 -16.14 -52.99 -10.22
C HIS A 164 -16.70 -51.56 -10.25
N PHE A 165 -17.42 -51.17 -11.30
CA PHE A 165 -18.04 -49.84 -11.36
C PHE A 165 -19.27 -49.71 -10.46
N ALA A 166 -20.07 -50.77 -10.32
CA ALA A 166 -21.22 -50.77 -9.43
C ALA A 166 -20.81 -50.72 -7.94
N SER A 167 -19.71 -51.39 -7.56
CA SER A 167 -19.23 -51.37 -6.16
C SER A 167 -18.68 -50.00 -5.71
N VAL A 168 -18.21 -49.16 -6.64
CA VAL A 168 -17.74 -47.80 -6.33
C VAL A 168 -18.89 -46.83 -6.12
N SER A 169 -20.05 -47.06 -6.77
CA SER A 169 -21.21 -46.16 -6.70
C SER A 169 -22.11 -46.38 -5.49
N VAL A 170 -21.98 -47.49 -4.76
CA VAL A 170 -22.82 -47.83 -3.61
C VAL A 170 -21.98 -47.77 -2.33
N LYS A 171 -21.61 -46.57 -1.93
CA LYS A 171 -21.36 -46.26 -0.52
C LYS A 171 -22.39 -45.19 -0.12
N PRO A 172 -23.60 -45.58 0.29
CA PRO A 172 -24.53 -44.66 0.91
C PRO A 172 -23.88 -44.18 2.21
N GLU A 173 -23.64 -42.88 2.31
CA GLU A 173 -23.36 -42.21 3.58
C GLU A 173 -24.65 -42.18 4.42
N ASP A 174 -25.14 -43.36 4.79
CA ASP A 174 -26.19 -43.53 5.78
C ASP A 174 -25.53 -43.79 7.14
N ASN A 175 -25.00 -42.74 7.79
CA ASN A 175 -24.85 -42.58 9.25
C ASN A 175 -23.80 -41.51 9.58
N ASP A 176 -24.24 -40.33 9.99
CA ASP A 176 -24.29 -39.95 11.42
C ASP A 176 -24.67 -38.46 11.49
N GLY A 177 -25.97 -38.21 11.34
CA GLY A 177 -26.60 -37.06 11.99
C GLY A 177 -26.67 -37.32 13.48
N SER A 178 -25.50 -37.43 14.13
CA SER A 178 -25.36 -37.51 15.58
C SER A 178 -25.56 -36.09 16.12
N ASP A 179 -26.73 -35.93 16.71
CA ASP A 179 -27.19 -34.85 17.58
C ASP A 179 -26.10 -33.90 18.09
N GLY A 180 -26.32 -32.61 17.80
CA GLY A 180 -25.65 -31.51 18.47
C GLY A 180 -25.90 -31.56 19.98
N SER A 181 -25.02 -32.24 20.70
CA SER A 181 -24.84 -32.08 22.14
C SER A 181 -23.99 -30.83 22.36
N GLY A 182 -24.66 -29.75 22.76
CA GLY A 182 -24.03 -28.52 23.21
C GLY A 182 -23.18 -28.79 24.45
N VAL A 183 -21.86 -28.85 24.26
CA VAL A 183 -20.88 -28.78 25.34
C VAL A 183 -20.64 -27.31 25.66
N LEU A 184 -21.31 -26.84 26.72
CA LEU A 184 -20.92 -25.66 27.50
C LEU A 184 -19.48 -25.87 27.98
N VAL A 185 -18.51 -25.23 27.32
CA VAL A 185 -17.18 -25.05 27.91
C VAL A 185 -17.32 -23.95 28.95
N ALA A 186 -17.64 -24.39 30.17
CA ALA A 186 -17.43 -23.60 31.37
C ALA A 186 -15.96 -23.21 31.43
N HIS A 187 -15.78 -21.91 31.48
CA HIS A 187 -14.59 -21.21 31.91
C HIS A 187 -14.09 -21.83 33.21
N ASP A 188 -12.94 -22.52 33.16
CA ASP A 188 -12.22 -22.88 34.37
C ASP A 188 -10.76 -22.49 34.29
N ALA A 189 -10.31 -21.95 35.40
CA ALA A 189 -9.06 -21.26 35.60
C ALA A 189 -7.90 -22.25 35.82
N ASN A 190 -6.69 -21.70 35.70
CA ASN A 190 -5.45 -22.25 36.24
C ASN A 190 -5.02 -23.64 35.75
N HIS A 191 -3.99 -23.65 34.90
CA HIS A 191 -2.75 -24.29 35.33
C HIS A 191 -1.53 -23.69 34.63
N GLU A 192 -0.78 -22.94 35.42
CA GLU A 192 0.62 -22.61 35.25
C GLU A 192 1.42 -23.91 35.05
N VAL A 193 1.91 -24.14 33.83
CA VAL A 193 2.95 -25.15 33.56
C VAL A 193 4.12 -24.48 32.85
N LYS A 194 5.04 -24.04 33.71
CA LYS A 194 6.43 -23.74 33.40
C LYS A 194 7.14 -24.99 32.85
N ARG A 195 7.55 -24.96 31.58
CA ARG A 195 8.63 -25.76 30.96
C ARG A 195 9.37 -24.79 30.03
N GLU A 196 10.46 -24.14 30.42
CA GLU A 196 11.81 -24.63 30.75
C GLU A 196 12.33 -25.77 29.86
N ASN A 197 13.41 -25.45 29.14
CA ASN A 197 14.38 -26.30 28.42
C ASN A 197 13.89 -26.95 27.12
N ARG A 198 14.60 -26.92 25.98
CA ARG A 198 16.06 -26.83 25.72
C ARG A 198 16.26 -26.54 24.21
N SER A 199 17.20 -25.66 23.88
CA SER A 199 17.93 -25.77 22.60
C SER A 199 18.86 -27.00 22.66
N PRO A 200 19.15 -27.65 21.51
CA PRO A 200 20.43 -27.36 20.88
C PRO A 200 20.41 -27.43 19.33
N SER A 201 21.04 -26.45 18.69
CA SER A 201 21.94 -26.68 17.54
C SER A 201 23.30 -27.15 18.12
N PRO A 202 24.17 -27.96 17.45
CA PRO A 202 24.65 -27.71 16.08
C PRO A 202 25.16 -28.92 15.24
N SER A 203 25.43 -28.62 13.96
CA SER A 203 26.56 -29.09 13.13
C SER A 203 26.59 -30.48 12.47
N SER A 204 27.15 -30.42 11.24
CA SER A 204 28.02 -31.40 10.58
C SER A 204 27.38 -32.43 9.64
N SER A 205 27.64 -32.30 8.34
CA SER A 205 28.63 -33.17 7.66
C SER A 205 28.86 -32.80 6.20
N ARG A 206 30.14 -32.60 5.88
CA ARG A 206 30.79 -32.60 4.56
C ARG A 206 30.94 -34.05 4.07
N PRO A 207 31.24 -34.32 2.78
CA PRO A 207 32.58 -34.14 2.20
C PRO A 207 32.67 -33.04 1.13
#